data_AF-A0A8H6Z7G5-F1
#
_entry.id   AF-A0A8H6Z7G5-F1
#
_cell.length_a   1.000
_cell.length_b   1.000
_cell.length_c   1.000
_cell.angle_alpha   90.00
_cell.angle_beta   90.00
_cell.angle_gamma   90.00
#
_symmetry.space_group_name_H-M   'P 1'
#
loop_
_entity.id
_entity.type
_entity.pdbx_description
1 polymer ?
#
loop_
_entity_poly.entity_id
_entity_poly.type
_entity_poly.pdbx_seq_one_letter_code
_entity_poly.pdbx_strand_id
1 'polypeptide(L)'
;MMTASTIISVSQGQGGSPPSGEQFFERVINRISPSRRLLKSLSIKQGSKYDSLEARDIPTFIGFHELNIDEILDPLDSTEAFNQFFYWKLKPSAHPVETPDDPYRLVSTADCHFMDFESVSEATRL
;
A
#
# COMPACT_ATOMS: atom_id res chain seq x y z
N MET A 1 11.39 12.00 -11.37
CA MET A 1 10.57 10.78 -11.25
C MET A 1 11.50 9.57 -11.27
N MET A 2 12.05 9.19 -10.11
CA MET A 2 12.96 8.04 -9.91
C MET A 2 12.16 6.73 -9.94
N THR A 3 12.29 5.93 -10.99
CA THR A 3 13.04 4.64 -11.10
C THR A 3 12.58 3.50 -10.19
N ALA A 4 12.08 2.42 -10.81
CA ALA A 4 12.11 1.08 -10.24
C ALA A 4 12.86 0.12 -11.20
N SER A 5 14.12 -0.09 -10.84
CA SER A 5 15.02 -1.24 -11.03
C SER A 5 14.78 -2.28 -12.15
N THR A 6 15.76 -2.31 -13.06
CA THR A 6 16.69 -3.43 -13.31
C THR A 6 16.14 -4.86 -13.21
N ILE A 7 16.02 -5.54 -14.36
CA ILE A 7 16.22 -6.99 -14.47
C ILE A 7 17.33 -7.24 -15.50
N ILE A 8 18.38 -7.91 -15.02
CA ILE A 8 19.60 -8.24 -15.74
C ILE A 8 19.35 -9.36 -16.77
N SER A 9 19.79 -9.05 -17.98
CA SER A 9 20.16 -9.80 -19.18
C SER A 9 20.62 -11.29 -19.12
N VAL A 10 20.31 -11.99 -20.23
CA VAL A 10 21.16 -12.87 -21.09
C VAL A 10 20.98 -14.42 -21.11
N SER A 11 20.66 -14.87 -22.34
CA SER A 11 21.12 -16.07 -23.10
C SER A 11 20.39 -17.43 -23.05
N GLN A 12 19.74 -17.72 -24.19
CA GLN A 12 19.75 -18.95 -25.03
C GLN A 12 19.47 -20.32 -24.38
N GLY A 13 18.42 -20.98 -24.87
CA GLY A 13 18.33 -22.45 -24.84
C GLY A 13 16.91 -23.04 -24.85
N GLN A 14 16.52 -23.55 -26.02
CA GLN A 14 15.46 -24.52 -26.30
C GLN A 14 14.03 -24.01 -26.59
N GLY A 15 13.60 -24.35 -27.80
CA GLY A 15 12.29 -24.10 -28.36
C GLY A 15 11.19 -24.78 -27.55
N GLY A 16 10.37 -23.95 -26.94
CA GLY A 16 8.99 -24.21 -26.58
C GLY A 16 8.25 -22.91 -26.81
N SER A 17 6.98 -22.97 -27.21
CA SER A 17 6.13 -21.77 -27.26
C SER A 17 6.28 -20.99 -25.93
N PRO A 18 6.38 -19.65 -25.97
CA PRO A 18 6.53 -18.88 -24.76
C PRO A 18 5.37 -19.24 -23.81
N PRO A 19 5.66 -19.59 -22.55
CA PRO A 19 4.62 -19.87 -21.59
C PRO A 19 3.70 -18.65 -21.52
N SER A 20 2.37 -18.88 -21.46
CA SER A 20 1.43 -17.77 -21.26
C SER A 20 1.85 -16.96 -20.02
N GLY A 21 1.53 -15.66 -19.98
CA GLY A 21 1.89 -14.79 -18.86
C GLY A 21 1.53 -15.42 -17.51
N GLU A 22 0.40 -16.13 -17.43
CA GLU A 22 -0.04 -16.87 -16.26
C GLU A 22 0.91 -18.00 -15.84
N GLN A 23 1.41 -18.81 -16.79
CA GLN A 23 2.35 -19.89 -16.50
C GLN A 23 3.71 -19.37 -16.00
N PHE A 24 4.14 -18.21 -16.51
CA PHE A 24 5.34 -17.54 -16.02
C PHE A 24 5.14 -17.01 -14.60
N PHE A 25 4.01 -16.34 -14.35
CA PHE A 25 3.65 -15.85 -13.01
C PHE A 25 3.55 -17.00 -12.00
N GLU A 26 2.91 -18.13 -12.34
CA GLU A 26 2.81 -19.28 -11.45
C GLU A 26 4.16 -19.93 -11.15
N ARG A 27 5.09 -19.94 -12.11
CA ARG A 27 6.48 -20.39 -11.86
C ARG A 27 7.23 -19.48 -10.91
N VAL A 28 7.06 -18.16 -11.04
CA VAL A 28 7.64 -17.18 -10.12
C VAL A 28 7.06 -17.35 -8.73
N ILE A 29 5.73 -17.49 -8.61
CA ILE A 29 4.99 -17.72 -7.37
C ILE A 29 5.42 -19.00 -6.66
N ASN A 30 5.67 -20.06 -7.42
CA ASN A 30 6.12 -21.32 -6.85
C ASN A 30 7.54 -21.26 -6.28
N ARG A 31 8.34 -20.28 -6.68
CA ARG A 31 9.70 -20.06 -6.17
C ARG A 31 9.72 -19.27 -4.85
N ILE A 32 8.57 -18.78 -4.41
CA ILE A 32 8.42 -17.95 -3.23
C ILE A 32 8.08 -18.80 -2.00
N SER A 33 8.61 -18.42 -0.82
CA SER A 33 8.41 -19.15 0.45
C SER A 33 6.92 -19.33 0.78
N PRO A 34 6.55 -20.40 1.52
CA PRO A 34 5.16 -20.66 1.91
C PRO A 34 4.47 -19.45 2.57
N SER A 35 5.19 -18.71 3.41
CA SER A 35 4.69 -17.49 4.04
C SER A 35 4.31 -16.41 3.02
N ARG A 36 5.11 -16.23 1.97
CA ARG A 36 4.81 -15.24 0.93
C ARG A 36 3.63 -15.66 0.05
N ARG A 37 3.40 -16.96 -0.16
CA ARG A 37 2.19 -17.46 -0.84
C ARG A 37 0.95 -17.22 0.00
N LEU A 38 1.02 -17.52 1.30
CA LEU A 38 -0.06 -17.23 2.25
C LEU A 38 -0.39 -15.73 2.25
N LEU A 39 0.61 -14.87 2.41
CA LEU A 39 0.44 -13.42 2.38
C LEU A 39 -0.22 -12.95 1.08
N LYS A 40 0.23 -13.42 -0.08
CA LYS A 40 -0.41 -13.11 -1.36
C LYS A 40 -1.88 -13.53 -1.38
N SER A 41 -2.19 -14.75 -0.94
CA SER A 41 -3.57 -15.26 -0.93
C SER A 41 -4.48 -14.43 -0.01
N LEU A 42 -3.95 -13.97 1.13
CA LEU A 42 -4.68 -13.13 2.08
C LEU A 42 -4.91 -11.74 1.48
N SER A 43 -3.89 -11.13 0.85
CA SER A 43 -4.02 -9.85 0.17
C SER A 43 -5.10 -9.88 -0.92
N ILE A 44 -5.15 -10.94 -1.74
CA ILE A 44 -6.17 -11.08 -2.80
C ILE A 44 -7.56 -11.21 -2.19
N LYS A 45 -7.74 -12.12 -1.23
CA LYS A 45 -9.06 -12.33 -0.59
C LYS A 45 -9.57 -11.06 0.09
N GLN A 46 -8.68 -10.34 0.75
CA GLN A 46 -9.04 -9.12 1.45
C GLN A 46 -9.35 -7.98 0.48
N GLY A 47 -8.61 -7.87 -0.63
CA GLY A 47 -8.91 -6.92 -1.71
C GLY A 47 -10.30 -7.15 -2.29
N SER A 48 -10.63 -8.40 -2.65
CA SER A 48 -11.97 -8.73 -3.17
C SER A 48 -13.09 -8.44 -2.17
N LYS A 49 -12.84 -8.58 -0.86
CA LYS A 49 -13.82 -8.23 0.17
C LYS A 49 -14.08 -6.72 0.18
N TYR A 50 -13.02 -5.91 0.19
CA TYR A 50 -13.15 -4.44 0.23
C TYR A 50 -13.70 -3.87 -1.08
N ASP A 51 -13.40 -4.48 -2.23
CA ASP A 51 -14.00 -4.11 -3.52
C ASP A 51 -15.51 -4.37 -3.60
N SER A 52 -16.03 -5.27 -2.76
CA SER A 52 -17.47 -5.59 -2.69
C SER A 52 -18.24 -4.79 -1.64
N LEU A 53 -17.56 -3.92 -0.89
CA LEU A 53 -18.21 -3.08 0.12
C LEU A 53 -18.86 -1.86 -0.51
N GLU A 54 -19.98 -1.46 0.07
CA GLU A 54 -20.78 -0.32 -0.37
C GLU A 54 -20.61 0.84 0.61
N ALA A 55 -20.99 2.06 0.21
CA ALA A 55 -20.86 3.26 1.05
C ALA A 55 -21.54 3.12 2.44
N ARG A 56 -22.61 2.33 2.54
CA ARG A 56 -23.32 2.03 3.80
C ARG A 56 -22.45 1.33 4.86
N ASP A 57 -21.37 0.68 4.46
CA ASP A 57 -20.51 -0.10 5.36
C ASP A 57 -19.43 0.79 6.03
N ILE A 58 -19.29 2.04 5.60
CA ILE A 58 -18.31 3.03 6.11
C ILE A 58 -18.47 3.29 7.62
N PRO A 59 -19.67 3.55 8.18
CA PRO A 59 -19.80 3.82 9.62
C PRO A 59 -19.36 2.64 10.50
N THR A 60 -19.67 1.41 10.06
CA THR A 60 -19.22 0.19 10.74
C THR A 60 -17.70 0.05 10.69
N PHE A 61 -17.09 0.37 9.53
CA PHE A 61 -15.64 0.35 9.35
C PHE A 61 -14.94 1.37 10.25
N ILE A 62 -15.46 2.59 10.34
CA ILE A 62 -14.94 3.65 11.21
C ILE A 62 -14.98 3.21 12.68
N GLY A 63 -16.10 2.66 13.14
CA GLY A 63 -16.23 2.17 14.51
C GLY A 63 -15.30 1.00 14.83
N PHE A 64 -15.05 0.11 13.86
CA PHE A 64 -14.15 -1.03 14.02
C PHE A 64 -12.67 -0.60 14.08
N HIS A 65 -12.29 0.43 13.32
CA HIS A 65 -10.91 0.92 13.23
C HIS A 65 -10.63 2.16 14.11
N GLU A 66 -11.63 2.64 14.87
CA GLU A 66 -11.54 3.82 15.73
C GLU A 66 -10.98 5.06 15.01
N LEU A 67 -11.42 5.28 13.77
CA LEU A 67 -10.91 6.36 12.92
C LEU A 67 -11.43 7.73 13.39
N ASN A 68 -10.55 8.74 13.40
CA ASN A 68 -10.94 10.11 13.72
C ASN A 68 -11.65 10.77 12.51
N ILE A 69 -12.94 11.02 12.65
CA ILE A 69 -13.77 11.63 11.59
C ILE A 69 -13.60 13.16 11.57
N ASP A 70 -13.16 13.77 12.67
CA ASP A 70 -13.07 15.24 12.80
C ASP A 70 -12.04 15.86 11.85
N GLU A 71 -11.11 15.06 11.32
CA GLU A 71 -10.08 15.47 10.38
C GLU A 71 -10.53 15.43 8.92
N ILE A 72 -11.64 14.77 8.63
CA ILE A 72 -12.16 14.59 7.27
C ILE A 72 -12.82 15.91 6.80
N LEU A 73 -12.51 16.34 5.58
CA LEU A 73 -13.03 17.59 5.02
C LEU A 73 -14.51 17.49 4.65
N ASP A 74 -14.91 16.40 4.00
CA ASP A 74 -16.23 16.19 3.43
C ASP A 74 -17.12 15.30 4.33
N PRO A 75 -18.46 15.50 4.35
CA PRO A 75 -19.36 14.66 5.14
C PRO A 75 -19.36 13.19 4.67
N LEU A 76 -19.57 12.26 5.61
CA LEU A 76 -19.56 10.82 5.33
C LEU A 76 -20.62 10.36 4.31
N ASP A 77 -21.73 11.11 4.19
CA ASP A 77 -22.85 10.80 3.31
C ASP A 77 -22.62 11.23 1.85
N SER A 78 -21.46 11.83 1.54
CA SER A 78 -21.18 12.39 0.23
C SER A 78 -20.67 11.39 -0.81
N THR A 79 -20.35 10.15 -0.42
CA THR A 79 -19.74 9.16 -1.31
C THR A 79 -20.69 8.07 -1.76
N GLU A 80 -20.57 7.71 -3.03
CA GLU A 80 -21.33 6.60 -3.62
C GLU A 80 -20.63 5.25 -3.46
N ALA A 81 -19.31 5.22 -3.21
CA ALA A 81 -18.51 3.98 -3.17
C ALA A 81 -17.60 3.89 -1.94
N PHE A 82 -17.47 2.70 -1.35
CA PHE A 82 -16.59 2.46 -0.20
C PHE A 82 -15.13 2.82 -0.50
N ASN A 83 -14.63 2.51 -1.70
CA ASN A 83 -13.23 2.81 -2.05
C ASN A 83 -12.90 4.31 -2.10
N GLN A 84 -13.90 5.20 -2.24
CA GLN A 84 -13.69 6.66 -2.15
C GLN A 84 -13.27 7.11 -0.75
N PHE A 85 -13.73 6.40 0.28
CA PHE A 85 -13.35 6.62 1.67
C PHE A 85 -11.83 6.60 1.88
N PHE A 86 -11.11 5.69 1.22
CA PHE A 86 -9.67 5.49 1.43
C PHE A 86 -8.77 6.65 0.97
N TYR A 87 -9.26 7.49 0.06
CA TYR A 87 -8.50 8.63 -0.45
C TYR A 87 -9.18 9.97 -0.17
N TRP A 88 -10.05 10.02 0.84
CA TRP A 88 -10.69 11.25 1.23
C TRP A 88 -9.70 12.33 1.63
N LYS A 89 -10.09 13.56 1.32
CA LYS A 89 -9.30 14.73 1.65
C LYS A 89 -9.47 15.04 3.12
N LEU A 90 -8.34 15.24 3.78
CA LEU A 90 -8.29 15.75 5.14
C LEU A 90 -8.38 17.27 5.12
N LYS A 91 -8.82 17.86 6.23
CA LYS A 91 -8.83 19.31 6.44
C LYS A 91 -7.39 19.82 6.31
N PRO A 92 -7.15 20.97 5.64
CA PRO A 92 -5.81 21.55 5.56
C PRO A 92 -5.18 21.84 6.93
N SER A 93 -6.01 22.02 7.97
CA SER A 93 -5.58 22.25 9.35
C SER A 93 -5.26 20.97 10.13
N ALA A 94 -5.55 19.77 9.60
CA ALA A 94 -5.34 18.52 10.33
C ALA A 94 -3.84 18.17 10.46
N HIS A 95 -3.05 18.46 9.43
CA HIS A 95 -1.61 18.15 9.40
C HIS A 95 -0.77 19.40 9.09
N PRO A 96 -0.63 20.33 10.04
CA PRO A 96 0.22 21.50 9.84
C PRO A 96 1.68 21.07 9.66
N VAL A 97 2.28 21.51 8.55
CA VAL A 97 3.72 21.31 8.30
C VAL A 97 4.50 22.27 9.18
N GLU A 98 5.38 21.73 10.02
CA GLU A 98 6.29 22.54 10.83
C GLU A 98 7.36 23.16 9.94
N THR A 99 7.53 24.50 10.00
CA THR A 99 8.56 25.26 9.25
C THR A 99 8.55 24.99 7.74
N PRO A 100 7.48 25.36 7.01
CA PRO A 100 7.33 25.04 5.58
C PRO A 100 8.36 25.71 4.67
N ASP A 101 9.00 26.80 5.12
CA ASP A 101 9.97 27.57 4.35
C ASP A 101 11.42 27.10 4.54
N ASP A 102 11.68 26.10 5.40
CA ASP A 102 13.03 25.59 5.65
C ASP A 102 13.38 24.44 4.68
N PRO A 103 14.26 24.66 3.68
CA PRO A 103 14.62 23.63 2.72
C PRO A 103 15.50 22.51 3.30
N TYR A 104 16.02 22.67 4.53
CA TYR A 104 16.87 21.68 5.19
C TYR A 104 16.10 20.71 6.09
N ARG A 105 14.78 20.89 6.21
CA ARG A 105 13.94 20.07 7.07
C ARG A 105 13.13 19.06 6.27
N LEU A 106 13.16 17.81 6.72
CA LEU A 106 12.35 16.73 6.18
C LEU A 106 11.08 16.57 7.02
N VAL A 107 9.97 16.26 6.36
CA VAL A 107 8.70 15.96 7.00
C VAL A 107 8.21 14.58 6.59
N SER A 108 7.45 13.92 7.47
CA SER A 108 6.83 12.65 7.12
C SER A 108 5.85 12.85 5.96
N THR A 109 5.85 11.89 5.03
CA THR A 109 4.96 11.93 3.86
C THR A 109 3.62 11.25 4.12
N ALA A 110 3.50 10.51 5.22
CA ALA A 110 2.30 9.77 5.59
C ALA A 110 2.21 9.62 7.12
N ASP A 111 0.99 9.41 7.60
CA ASP A 111 0.74 9.00 8.97
C ASP A 111 1.15 7.54 9.16
N CYS A 112 2.09 7.31 10.07
CA CYS A 112 2.60 5.97 10.31
C CYS A 112 3.18 5.82 11.71
N HIS A 113 3.33 4.56 12.13
CA HIS A 113 4.28 4.23 13.18
C HIS A 113 5.67 4.18 12.55
N PHE A 114 6.42 5.27 12.71
CA PHE A 114 7.76 5.39 12.17
C PHE A 114 8.76 4.57 12.99
N MET A 115 9.59 3.79 12.29
CA MET A 115 10.71 3.06 12.86
C MET A 115 11.92 3.35 11.99
N ASP A 116 12.98 3.88 12.60
CA ASP A 116 14.24 4.18 11.95
C ASP A 116 15.44 3.56 12.67
N PHE A 117 16.55 3.58 11.97
CA PHE A 117 17.84 3.14 12.47
C PHE A 117 18.88 4.18 12.08
N GLU A 118 19.84 4.41 12.96
CA GLU A 118 20.94 5.34 12.72
C GLU A 118 21.79 4.93 11.50
N SER A 119 21.88 3.63 11.23
CA SER A 119 22.61 3.11 10.07
C SER A 119 21.96 1.87 9.48
N VAL A 120 22.27 1.60 8.20
CA VAL A 120 21.89 0.37 7.50
C VAL A 120 22.43 -0.86 8.22
N SER A 121 23.62 -0.77 8.83
CA SER A 121 24.22 -1.88 9.59
C SER A 121 23.37 -2.25 10.80
N GLU A 122 22.90 -1.27 11.57
CA GLU A 122 22.04 -1.53 12.73
C GLU A 122 20.68 -2.09 12.32
N ALA A 123 20.10 -1.62 11.20
CA ALA A 123 18.85 -2.16 10.66
C ALA A 123 18.91 -3.67 10.33
N THR A 124 20.10 -4.21 10.06
CA THR A 124 20.29 -5.63 9.70
C THR A 124 20.54 -6.57 10.89
N ARG A 125 20.60 -6.05 12.12
CA ARG A 125 20.87 -6.84 13.34
C ARG A 125 19.62 -7.34 14.05
N LEU A 126 18.44 -7.03 13.50
CA LEU A 126 17.12 -7.42 14.01
C LEU A 126 16.63 -8.75 13.44
#